data_AF-A0A955KL40-F1
#
_entry.id   AF-A0A955KL40-F1
#
_cell.length_a   1.000
_cell.length_b   1.000
_cell.length_c   1.000
_cell.angle_alpha   90.00
_cell.angle_beta   90.00
_cell.angle_gamma   90.00
#
_symmetry.space_group_name_H-M   'P 1'
#
loop_
_entity.id
_entity.type
_entity.pdbx_description
1 polymer ?
#
loop_
_entity_poly.entity_id
_entity_poly.type
_entity_poly.pdbx_seq_one_letter_code
_entity_poly.pdbx_strand_id
1 'polypeptide(L)' 'MSIQNPSLRNHSLSGKWKGHFSINVTGDTRAIYFVIEDDVVRFVAIGSCSELYV' A
#
# COMPACT_ATOMS: atom_id res chain seq x y z
N MET A 1 -6.63 7.71 16.97
CA MET A 1 -7.72 7.94 16.02
C MET A 1 -7.14 7.80 14.62
N SER A 2 -7.38 6.67 13.94
CA SER A 2 -6.96 6.52 12.54
C SER A 2 -7.97 7.24 11.66
N ILE A 3 -7.61 8.44 11.19
CA ILE A 3 -8.32 9.08 10.08
C ILE A 3 -8.01 8.24 8.85
N GLN A 4 -8.86 7.26 8.56
CA GLN A 4 -8.80 6.54 7.30
C GLN A 4 -9.39 7.44 6.22
N ASN A 5 -8.56 7.87 5.27
CA ASN A 5 -9.06 8.55 4.08
C ASN A 5 -9.55 7.50 3.07
N PRO A 6 -10.86 7.45 2.74
CA PRO A 6 -11.39 6.44 1.84
C PRO A 6 -10.76 6.46 0.45
N SER A 7 -10.26 7.62 -0.01
CA SER A 7 -9.62 7.73 -1.32
C SER A 7 -8.30 6.98 -1.42
N LEU A 8 -7.55 6.89 -0.30
CA LEU A 8 -6.30 6.15 -0.22
C LEU A 8 -6.53 4.64 -0.25
N ARG A 9 -7.71 4.17 0.14
CA ARG A 9 -8.07 2.74 0.17
C ARG A 9 -6.97 1.89 0.81
N ASN A 10 -6.48 2.32 1.98
CA ASN A 10 -5.42 1.64 2.70
C ASN A 10 -5.88 0.26 3.20
N HIS A 11 -5.23 -0.81 2.76
CA HIS A 11 -5.55 -2.17 3.18
C HIS A 11 -4.32 -3.08 3.18
N SER A 12 -4.35 -4.10 4.03
CA SER A 12 -3.31 -5.14 4.09
C SER A 12 -3.38 -6.05 2.87
N LEU A 13 -2.22 -6.48 2.40
CA LEU A 13 -2.07 -7.41 1.28
C LEU A 13 -1.85 -8.85 1.76
N SER A 14 -2.09 -9.80 0.85
CA SER A 14 -1.93 -11.24 1.05
C SER A 14 -0.93 -11.84 0.03
N GLY A 15 -0.69 -13.15 0.11
CA GLY A 15 0.20 -13.84 -0.82
C GLY A 15 1.66 -13.36 -0.74
N LYS A 16 2.28 -13.08 -1.91
CA LYS A 16 3.67 -12.58 -2.02
C LYS A 16 3.92 -11.29 -1.22
N TRP A 17 2.86 -10.53 -0.98
CA TRP A 17 2.88 -9.26 -0.25
C TRP A 17 2.33 -9.36 1.18
N LYS A 18 2.25 -10.57 1.77
CA LYS A 18 1.82 -10.72 3.16
C LYS A 18 2.65 -9.82 4.09
N GLY A 19 1.97 -9.10 4.98
CA GLY A 19 2.60 -8.12 5.90
C GLY A 19 2.84 -6.74 5.28
N HIS A 20 2.51 -6.55 4.00
CA HIS A 20 2.53 -5.25 3.34
C HIS A 20 1.12 -4.65 3.26
N PHE A 21 1.07 -3.37 2.89
CA PHE A 21 -0.15 -2.59 2.69
C PHE A 21 -0.09 -1.92 1.32
N SER A 22 -1.27 -1.66 0.75
CA SER A 22 -1.40 -0.87 -0.47
C SER A 22 -2.24 0.37 -0.24
N ILE A 23 -1.81 1.48 -0.85
CA ILE A 23 -2.59 2.71 -0.97
C ILE A 23 -2.73 3.13 -2.44
N ASN A 24 -3.85 3.76 -2.75
CA ASN A 24 -4.06 4.51 -3.98
C ASN A 24 -3.25 5.81 -3.92
N VAL A 25 -2.52 6.11 -4.99
CA VAL A 25 -1.83 7.41 -5.15
C VAL A 25 -2.66 8.31 -6.06
N THR A 26 -2.94 7.85 -7.28
CA THR A 26 -3.84 8.50 -8.26
C THR A 26 -4.22 7.48 -9.34
N GLY A 27 -5.39 7.61 -9.98
CA GLY A 27 -5.82 6.70 -11.04
C GLY A 27 -5.60 5.22 -10.71
N ASP A 28 -4.83 4.52 -11.54
CA ASP A 28 -4.44 3.12 -11.33
C ASP A 28 -3.11 2.94 -10.56
N THR A 29 -2.41 4.02 -10.24
CA THR A 29 -1.15 3.97 -9.49
C THR A 29 -1.39 3.58 -8.03
N ARG A 30 -0.60 2.61 -7.56
CA ARG A 30 -0.56 2.14 -6.19
C ARG A 30 0.86 2.26 -5.65
N ALA A 31 0.96 2.44 -4.34
CA ALA A 31 2.20 2.26 -3.61
C ALA A 31 2.04 1.11 -2.62
N ILE A 32 3.05 0.24 -2.54
CA ILE A 32 3.13 -0.85 -1.56
C ILE A 32 4.16 -0.47 -0.51
N TYR A 33 3.81 -0.64 0.76
CA TYR A 33 4.69 -0.35 1.87
C TYR A 33 4.53 -1.38 3.00
N PHE A 34 5.49 -1.37 3.93
CA PHE A 34 5.36 -2.06 5.20
C PHE A 34 5.84 -1.15 6.35
N VAL A 35 5.42 -1.47 7.57
CA VAL A 35 5.78 -0.73 8.79
C VAL A 35 7.12 -1.25 9.31
N ILE A 36 8.07 -0.35 9.56
CA ILE A 36 9.36 -0.67 10.18
C ILE A 36 9.29 -0.40 11.69
N GLU A 37 8.70 0.74 12.06
CA GLU A 37 8.49 1.21 13.43
C GLU A 37 7.14 1.94 13.50
N ASP A 38 6.65 2.27 14.69
CA ASP A 38 5.29 2.81 14.89
C ASP A 38 4.97 4.05 14.04
N ASP A 39 5.97 4.87 13.72
CA ASP A 39 5.87 6.09 12.90
C ASP A 39 6.67 6.03 11.59
N VAL A 40 7.32 4.90 11.29
CA VAL A 40 8.18 4.73 10.11
C VAL A 40 7.63 3.64 9.19
N VAL A 41 7.33 4.03 7.94
CA VAL A 41 6.98 3.10 6.86
C VAL A 41 8.03 3.13 5.75
N ARG A 42 8.20 2.01 5.06
CA ARG A 42 9.04 1.93 3.86
C ARG A 42 8.21 1.51 2.66
N PHE A 43 8.22 2.35 1.64
CA PHE A 43 7.70 2.01 0.32
C PHE A 43 8.68 1.07 -0.39
N VAL A 44 8.15 0.00 -0.95
CA VAL A 44 8.93 -1.05 -1.64
C VAL A 44 8.61 -1.17 -3.12
N ALA A 45 7.44 -0.70 -3.54
CA ALA A 45 7.03 -0.71 -4.93
C ALA A 45 6.03 0.41 -5.22
N ILE A 46 6.11 0.98 -6.41
CA ILE A 46 5.13 1.92 -6.98
C ILE A 46 4.88 1.50 -8.42
N GLY A 47 3.62 1.41 -8.82
CA GLY A 47 3.24 0.93 -10.15
C GLY A 47 1.73 0.91 -10.34
N SER A 48 1.28 0.53 -11.53
CA SER A 48 -0.12 0.24 -11.81
C SER A 48 -0.63 -0.97 -11.01
N CYS A 49 -1.95 -1.13 -10.91
CA CYS A 49 -2.54 -2.31 -10.28
C CYS A 49 -2.09 -3.59 -11.02
N SER A 50 -2.03 -3.55 -12.35
CA SER A 50 -1.56 -4.67 -13.16
C SER A 50 -0.09 -5.01 -12.94
N GLU A 51 0.80 -4.04 -12.84
CA GLU A 51 2.25 -4.31 -12.69
C GLU A 51 2.61 -4.91 -11.32
N LEU A 52 1.83 -4.61 -10.29
CA LEU A 52 2.16 -5.01 -8.91
C LEU A 52 1.54 -6.34 -8.48
N TYR A 53 0.40 -6.71 -9.08
CA TYR A 53 -0.36 -7.89 -8.70
C TYR A 53 -0.31 -9.04 -9.71
N VAL A 54 0.06 -8.77 -10.96
CA VAL A 54 0.45 -9.82 -11.92
C VAL A 54 1.88 -10.30 -11.62
#